data_AF-A0A315Z5N5-F1
#
_entry.id   AF-A0A315Z5N5-F1
#
_cell.length_a   1.000
_cell.length_b   1.000
_cell.length_c   1.000
_cell.angle_alpha   90.00
_cell.angle_beta   90.00
_cell.angle_gamma   90.00
#
_symmetry.space_group_name_H-M   'P 1'
#
loop_
_entity.id
_entity.type
_entity.pdbx_description
1 polymer ?
#
loop_
_entity_poly.entity_id
_entity_poly.type
_entity_poly.pdbx_seq_one_letter_code
_entity_poly.pdbx_strand_id
1 'polypeptide(L)'
;MFFNRSTAIFFFLIFSSLLSFAQSEASKHPQFVVTKQQHPDMCHVGGLEITEGMVHSPKPHEFVDVLLFLQNYDGSWTRKFFTRKGSGPIKMKLSSCNFTGNYYAYAYFSKERPSTLPTSKDVEARHRKRGEKPKFRIAKKSPNPECHQNAPSWFLEQGEVFTPNGEAVEVTLFLQRHDGTWRKKHYSQIGSGFVDLNIQDCTLNGKYRTLVQIISL
;
A
#
# COMPACT_ATOMS: atom_id res chain seq x y z
N MET A 1 -53.53 -33.05 27.60
CA MET A 1 -52.42 -32.86 26.63
C MET A 1 -51.37 -31.96 27.28
N PHE A 2 -50.30 -32.55 27.79
CA PHE A 2 -49.15 -31.82 28.35
C PHE A 2 -48.20 -31.48 27.22
N PHE A 3 -48.15 -30.20 26.81
CA PHE A 3 -47.07 -29.73 25.93
C PHE A 3 -45.94 -29.15 26.79
N ASN A 4 -44.79 -29.81 26.64
CA ASN A 4 -43.60 -29.72 27.46
C ASN A 4 -42.88 -28.37 27.24
N ARG A 5 -42.75 -27.54 28.28
CA ARG A 5 -42.12 -26.21 28.23
C ARG A 5 -40.58 -26.23 28.15
N SER A 6 -39.95 -27.40 28.10
CA SER A 6 -38.50 -27.55 28.27
C SER A 6 -37.66 -27.52 26.98
N THR A 7 -38.26 -27.41 25.79
CA THR A 7 -37.52 -27.42 24.50
C THR A 7 -37.17 -26.04 23.95
N ALA A 8 -37.76 -24.96 24.48
CA ALA A 8 -37.50 -23.60 23.99
C ALA A 8 -36.19 -22.98 24.53
N ILE A 9 -35.68 -23.47 25.66
CA ILE A 9 -34.48 -22.90 26.32
C ILE A 9 -33.19 -23.45 25.69
N PHE A 10 -33.23 -24.65 25.09
CA PHE A 10 -32.03 -25.28 24.52
C PHE A 10 -31.60 -24.66 23.17
N PHE A 11 -32.54 -24.12 22.38
CA PHE A 11 -32.22 -23.47 21.10
C PHE A 11 -31.68 -22.04 21.25
N PHE A 12 -31.91 -21.37 22.38
CA PHE A 12 -31.39 -20.01 22.61
C PHE A 12 -29.92 -20.01 23.08
N LEU A 13 -29.40 -21.15 23.56
CA LEU A 13 -28.00 -21.30 24.02
C LEU A 13 -27.03 -21.76 22.91
N ILE A 14 -27.54 -22.31 21.81
CA ILE A 14 -26.69 -22.75 20.68
C ILE A 14 -26.49 -21.62 19.66
N PHE A 15 -27.38 -20.62 19.62
CA PHE A 15 -27.26 -19.50 18.68
C PHE A 15 -26.34 -18.37 19.16
N SER A 16 -25.99 -18.33 20.45
CA SER A 16 -25.09 -17.34 21.03
C SER A 16 -23.60 -17.72 20.95
N SER A 17 -23.27 -18.98 20.63
CA SER A 17 -21.88 -19.44 20.50
C SER A 17 -21.27 -19.26 19.10
N LEU A 18 -22.06 -18.90 18.09
CA LEU A 18 -21.58 -18.66 16.72
C LEU A 18 -21.29 -17.17 16.41
N LEU A 19 -21.44 -16.29 17.41
CA LEU A 19 -21.19 -14.85 17.30
C LEU A 19 -19.81 -14.41 17.81
N SER A 20 -18.86 -15.34 17.95
CA SER A 20 -17.44 -15.00 18.05
C SER A 20 -16.92 -14.63 16.67
N PHE A 21 -17.35 -13.46 16.21
CA PHE A 21 -16.74 -12.75 15.10
C PHE A 21 -15.22 -12.71 15.32
N ALA A 22 -14.50 -13.14 14.30
CA ALA A 22 -13.07 -13.00 14.19
C ALA A 22 -12.66 -11.55 14.49
N GLN A 23 -12.23 -11.29 15.73
CA GLN A 23 -11.47 -10.09 16.06
C GLN A 23 -10.15 -10.23 15.30
N SER A 24 -10.08 -9.55 14.16
CA SER A 24 -8.83 -9.14 13.55
C SER A 24 -7.91 -8.69 14.68
N GLU A 25 -6.76 -9.35 14.82
CA GLU A 25 -5.71 -8.97 15.77
C GLU A 25 -5.34 -7.51 15.48
N ALA A 26 -5.93 -6.59 16.24
CA ALA A 26 -5.62 -5.18 16.14
C ALA A 26 -4.13 -5.03 16.50
N SER A 27 -3.35 -4.47 15.57
CA SER A 27 -1.92 -4.26 15.79
C SER A 27 -1.69 -3.50 17.10
N LYS A 28 -0.84 -4.05 17.99
CA LYS A 28 -0.52 -3.43 19.29
C LYS A 28 0.25 -2.10 19.16
N HIS A 29 0.83 -1.84 17.98
CA HIS A 29 1.63 -0.66 17.69
C HIS A 29 0.90 0.24 16.68
N PRO A 30 1.11 1.57 16.75
CA PRO A 30 0.53 2.45 15.76
C PRO A 30 1.21 2.21 14.40
N GLN A 31 0.45 2.42 13.34
CA GLN A 31 0.92 2.31 11.97
C GLN A 31 0.68 3.63 11.24
N PHE A 32 1.48 3.88 10.22
CA PHE A 32 1.30 5.02 9.34
C PHE A 32 1.42 4.57 7.89
N VAL A 33 0.53 5.09 7.06
CA VAL A 33 0.54 4.86 5.61
C VAL A 33 0.30 6.19 4.90
N VAL A 34 1.04 6.45 3.81
CA VAL A 34 0.74 7.56 2.91
C VAL A 34 -0.52 7.22 2.15
N THR A 35 -1.55 8.08 2.20
CA THR A 35 -2.86 7.82 1.57
C THR A 35 -3.10 8.66 0.34
N LYS A 36 -2.47 9.84 0.24
CA LYS A 36 -2.58 10.70 -0.93
C LYS A 36 -1.19 11.17 -1.36
N GLN A 37 -0.77 10.65 -2.50
CA GLN A 37 0.45 11.04 -3.18
C GLN A 37 0.20 11.22 -4.67
N GLN A 38 0.94 12.12 -5.29
CA GLN A 38 0.87 12.40 -6.73
C GLN A 38 2.19 12.98 -7.24
N HIS A 39 2.30 13.08 -8.56
CA HIS A 39 3.36 13.86 -9.19
C HIS A 39 3.04 15.35 -9.06
N PRO A 40 3.97 16.22 -8.63
CA PRO A 40 3.71 17.65 -8.54
C PRO A 40 3.59 18.30 -9.93
N ASP A 41 2.53 19.10 -10.15
CA ASP A 41 2.25 19.77 -11.44
C ASP A 41 3.40 20.68 -11.92
N MET A 42 4.17 21.22 -10.98
CA MET A 42 5.30 22.13 -11.27
C MET A 42 6.58 21.40 -11.72
N CYS A 43 6.61 20.07 -11.68
CA CYS A 43 7.78 19.30 -12.01
C CYS A 43 7.65 18.67 -13.41
N HIS A 44 8.66 18.86 -14.25
CA HIS A 44 8.60 18.41 -15.65
C HIS A 44 8.79 16.90 -15.84
N VAL A 45 9.54 16.23 -14.96
CA VAL A 45 10.05 14.88 -15.22
C VAL A 45 9.93 13.96 -14.00
N GLY A 46 10.25 14.42 -12.79
CA GLY A 46 10.15 13.61 -11.58
C GLY A 46 9.62 14.40 -10.41
N GLY A 47 9.51 13.76 -9.25
CA GLY A 47 9.07 14.41 -8.02
C GLY A 47 7.99 13.64 -7.29
N LEU A 48 7.72 14.10 -6.08
CA LEU A 48 6.67 13.53 -5.25
C LEU A 48 5.99 14.65 -4.47
N GLU A 49 4.67 14.67 -4.54
CA GLU A 49 3.81 15.40 -3.63
C GLU A 49 3.10 14.39 -2.72
N ILE A 50 3.19 14.59 -1.41
CA ILE A 50 2.40 13.90 -0.39
C ILE A 50 1.55 14.93 0.33
N THR A 51 0.24 14.83 0.16
CA THR A 51 -0.72 15.73 0.80
C THR A 51 -1.27 15.16 2.09
N GLU A 52 -1.42 13.84 2.19
CA GLU A 52 -2.07 13.17 3.32
C GLU A 52 -1.46 11.80 3.61
N GLY A 53 -1.34 11.50 4.91
CA GLY A 53 -1.14 10.15 5.40
C GLY A 53 -2.11 9.82 6.53
N MET A 54 -2.28 8.54 6.82
CA MET A 54 -3.21 8.03 7.82
C MET A 54 -2.45 7.35 8.95
N VAL A 55 -2.74 7.75 10.18
CA VAL A 55 -2.31 7.03 11.39
C VAL A 55 -3.41 6.06 11.80
N HIS A 56 -3.04 4.80 11.99
CA HIS A 56 -3.87 3.81 12.65
C HIS A 56 -3.30 3.55 14.04
N SER A 57 -4.02 3.94 15.08
CA SER A 57 -3.63 3.76 16.47
C SER A 57 -4.65 2.88 17.21
N PRO A 58 -4.21 1.84 17.93
CA PRO A 58 -5.10 1.09 18.83
C PRO A 58 -5.45 1.87 20.11
N LYS A 59 -4.75 2.98 20.41
CA LYS A 59 -4.97 3.82 21.60
C LYS A 59 -5.47 5.21 21.17
N PRO A 60 -6.79 5.49 21.23
CA PRO A 60 -7.37 6.71 20.64
C PRO A 60 -6.97 8.01 21.35
N HIS A 61 -6.51 7.93 22.60
CA HIS A 61 -6.13 9.10 23.40
C HIS A 61 -4.63 9.35 23.47
N GLU A 62 -3.80 8.43 22.95
CA GLU A 62 -2.36 8.56 22.95
C GLU A 62 -1.86 9.35 21.74
N PHE A 63 -0.75 10.06 21.91
CA PHE A 63 -0.05 10.69 20.80
C PHE A 63 0.82 9.66 20.08
N VAL A 64 0.80 9.74 18.76
CA VAL A 64 1.62 8.95 17.84
C VAL A 64 2.55 9.92 17.11
N ASP A 65 3.84 9.65 17.21
CA ASP A 65 4.86 10.30 16.43
C ASP A 65 5.12 9.50 15.15
N VAL A 66 5.18 10.19 14.03
CA VAL A 66 5.48 9.65 12.71
C VAL A 66 6.77 10.25 12.21
N LEU A 67 7.72 9.36 11.91
CA LEU A 67 8.99 9.72 11.29
C LEU A 67 9.02 9.23 9.84
N LEU A 68 9.05 10.17 8.91
CA LEU A 68 9.07 9.92 7.47
C LEU A 68 10.45 10.25 6.89
N PHE A 69 10.97 9.36 6.05
CA PHE A 69 12.17 9.55 5.26
C PHE A 69 11.80 9.51 3.78
N LEU A 70 12.26 10.50 3.02
CA LEU A 70 12.02 10.65 1.59
C LEU A 70 13.36 10.61 0.88
N GLN A 71 13.51 9.74 -0.11
CA GLN A 71 14.75 9.67 -0.89
C GLN A 71 14.78 10.80 -1.91
N ASN A 72 15.92 11.47 -2.02
CA ASN A 72 16.24 12.44 -3.05
C ASN A 72 16.98 11.76 -4.22
N TYR A 73 16.95 12.35 -5.42
CA TYR A 73 17.69 11.84 -6.58
C TYR A 73 19.21 11.81 -6.39
N ASP A 74 19.75 12.62 -5.47
CA ASP A 74 21.17 12.58 -5.08
C ASP A 74 21.53 11.41 -4.13
N GLY A 75 20.55 10.56 -3.80
CA GLY A 75 20.69 9.42 -2.90
C GLY A 75 20.55 9.76 -1.41
N SER A 76 20.48 11.04 -1.04
CA SER A 76 20.24 11.47 0.34
C SER A 76 18.81 11.20 0.78
N TRP A 77 18.57 11.20 2.09
CA TRP A 77 17.24 10.99 2.67
C TRP A 77 16.81 12.19 3.52
N THR A 78 15.76 12.88 3.07
CA THR A 78 15.11 13.96 3.81
C THR A 78 14.22 13.39 4.89
N ARG A 79 14.48 13.78 6.15
CA ARG A 79 13.71 13.37 7.32
C ARG A 79 12.63 14.40 7.65
N LYS A 80 11.40 13.94 7.88
CA LYS A 80 10.24 14.73 8.34
C LYS A 80 9.61 14.08 9.55
N PHE A 81 9.05 14.90 10.43
CA PHE A 81 8.44 14.47 11.68
C PHE A 81 7.05 15.06 11.80
N PHE A 82 6.11 14.23 12.22
CA PHE A 82 4.72 14.61 12.46
C PHE A 82 4.24 13.98 13.76
N THR A 83 3.28 14.60 14.41
CA THR A 83 2.65 14.04 15.61
C THR A 83 1.14 14.17 15.46
N ARG A 84 0.41 13.15 15.92
CA ARG A 84 -1.05 13.13 15.92
C ARG A 84 -1.58 12.44 17.18
N LYS A 85 -2.71 12.93 17.71
CA LYS A 85 -3.45 12.22 18.76
C LYS A 85 -4.38 11.17 18.14
N GLY A 86 -4.27 9.93 18.60
CA GLY A 86 -5.10 8.81 18.15
C GLY A 86 -4.98 8.51 16.66
N SER A 87 -5.99 7.84 16.12
CA SER A 87 -6.10 7.52 14.69
C SER A 87 -6.53 8.73 13.86
N GLY A 88 -6.23 8.70 12.57
CA GLY A 88 -6.76 9.61 11.56
C GLY A 88 -5.70 10.30 10.71
N PRO A 89 -6.13 11.26 9.86
CA PRO A 89 -5.27 11.81 8.82
C PRO A 89 -4.29 12.87 9.34
N ILE A 90 -3.10 12.92 8.75
CA ILE A 90 -2.11 13.99 8.93
C ILE A 90 -1.99 14.71 7.58
N LYS A 91 -2.19 16.02 7.58
CA LYS A 91 -1.89 16.86 6.41
C LYS A 91 -0.39 17.13 6.38
N MET A 92 0.31 16.69 5.33
CA MET A 92 1.77 16.69 5.31
C MET A 92 2.37 17.84 4.51
N LYS A 93 1.69 18.28 3.44
CA LYS A 93 2.14 19.36 2.54
C LYS A 93 3.63 19.21 2.14
N LEU A 94 4.01 18.02 1.70
CA LEU A 94 5.36 17.71 1.26
C LEU A 94 5.37 17.68 -0.26
N SER A 95 6.16 18.52 -0.91
CA SER A 95 6.31 18.50 -2.37
C SER A 95 7.73 18.87 -2.76
N SER A 96 8.32 18.11 -3.69
CA SER A 96 9.63 18.41 -4.26
C SER A 96 9.82 17.66 -5.58
N CYS A 97 10.37 18.35 -6.58
CA CYS A 97 10.84 17.72 -7.82
C CYS A 97 12.06 16.83 -7.62
N ASN A 98 12.72 16.93 -6.46
CA ASN A 98 13.91 16.14 -6.14
C ASN A 98 13.59 14.79 -5.48
N PHE A 99 12.34 14.52 -5.11
CA PHE A 99 11.98 13.25 -4.47
C PHE A 99 11.78 12.14 -5.50
N THR A 100 12.36 10.96 -5.24
CA THR A 100 12.30 9.80 -6.13
C THR A 100 10.98 9.01 -6.02
N GLY A 101 10.12 9.37 -5.08
CA GLY A 101 8.95 8.58 -4.71
C GLY A 101 9.21 7.47 -3.68
N ASN A 102 10.47 7.11 -3.42
CA ASN A 102 10.80 6.18 -2.34
C ASN A 102 10.66 6.85 -0.96
N TYR A 103 9.97 6.15 -0.04
CA TYR A 103 9.83 6.61 1.33
C TYR A 103 9.85 5.46 2.35
N TYR A 104 10.21 5.81 3.57
CA TYR A 104 10.07 4.96 4.75
C TYR A 104 9.37 5.73 5.85
N ALA A 105 8.39 5.12 6.50
CA ALA A 105 7.70 5.72 7.63
C ALA A 105 7.76 4.81 8.86
N TYR A 106 7.92 5.43 10.02
CA TYR A 106 7.93 4.76 11.31
C TYR A 106 6.94 5.49 12.21
N ALA A 107 6.02 4.74 12.82
CA ALA A 107 5.06 5.26 13.77
C ALA A 107 5.31 4.62 15.14
N TYR A 108 5.27 5.43 16.20
CA TYR A 108 5.40 4.96 17.57
C TYR A 108 4.60 5.87 18.52
N PHE A 109 4.18 5.34 19.66
CA PHE A 109 3.54 6.18 20.68
C PHE A 109 4.56 7.15 21.26
N SER A 110 4.23 8.43 21.35
CA SER A 110 5.17 9.48 21.78
C SER A 110 5.71 9.23 23.20
N LYS A 111 4.91 8.62 24.09
CA LYS A 111 5.32 8.22 25.45
C LYS A 111 6.19 6.96 25.49
N GLU A 112 6.07 6.09 24.48
CA GLU A 112 6.83 4.85 24.36
C GLU A 112 7.93 5.02 23.30
N ARG A 113 8.48 6.23 23.20
CA ARG A 113 9.50 6.56 22.20
C ARG A 113 10.67 5.57 22.29
N PRO A 114 11.03 4.89 21.18
CA PRO A 114 12.19 4.00 21.17
C PRO A 114 13.45 4.74 21.59
N SER A 115 14.33 4.06 22.34
CA SER A 115 15.63 4.59 22.76
C SER A 115 16.50 5.00 21.58
N THR A 116 16.39 4.27 20.46
CA THR A 116 17.08 4.59 19.21
C THR A 116 16.06 4.71 18.08
N LEU A 117 16.01 5.90 17.48
CA LEU A 117 15.25 6.12 16.25
C LEU A 117 16.11 5.78 15.02
N PRO A 118 15.50 5.27 13.94
CA PRO A 118 16.23 5.01 12.70
C PRO A 118 16.85 6.31 12.18
N THR A 119 18.07 6.20 11.68
CA THR A 119 18.79 7.27 10.99
C THR A 119 18.61 7.16 9.48
N SER A 120 19.01 8.20 8.74
CA SER A 120 19.04 8.14 7.27
C SER A 120 19.93 7.00 6.76
N LYS A 121 21.02 6.67 7.46
CA LYS A 121 21.90 5.53 7.10
C LYS A 121 21.20 4.18 7.29
N ASP A 122 20.42 4.03 8.35
CA ASP A 122 19.64 2.80 8.59
C ASP A 122 18.58 2.58 7.52
N VAL A 123 17.93 3.68 7.11
CA VAL A 123 16.93 3.69 6.03
C VAL A 123 17.58 3.34 4.70
N GLU A 124 18.70 3.97 4.38
CA GLU A 124 19.45 3.67 3.16
C GLU A 124 19.89 2.21 3.09
N ALA A 125 20.45 1.66 4.18
CA ALA A 125 20.84 0.26 4.25
C ALA A 125 19.65 -0.69 4.07
N ARG A 126 18.48 -0.34 4.64
CA ARG A 126 17.23 -1.08 4.45
C ARG A 126 16.71 -0.99 3.02
N HIS A 127 16.83 0.17 2.39
CA HIS A 127 16.41 0.40 1.00
C HIS A 127 17.22 -0.43 0.04
N ARG A 128 18.55 -0.41 0.15
CA ARG A 128 19.46 -1.22 -0.68
C ARG A 128 19.14 -2.73 -0.60
N LYS A 129 18.70 -3.22 0.57
CA LYS A 129 18.27 -4.62 0.75
C LYS A 129 17.02 -5.02 -0.06
N ARG A 130 16.18 -4.06 -0.51
CA ARG A 130 15.02 -4.38 -1.38
C ARG A 130 15.45 -4.81 -2.78
N GLY A 131 16.67 -4.47 -3.17
CA GLY A 131 17.31 -4.88 -4.41
C GLY A 131 17.86 -3.71 -5.21
N GLU A 132 18.66 -4.05 -6.21
CA GLU A 132 19.45 -3.11 -7.00
C GLU A 132 18.88 -2.85 -8.39
N LYS A 133 17.71 -3.44 -8.69
CA LYS A 133 17.05 -3.32 -10.00
C LYS A 133 15.59 -2.90 -9.82
N PRO A 134 15.03 -2.12 -10.76
CA PRO A 134 13.62 -1.81 -10.76
C PRO A 134 12.73 -3.06 -10.80
N LYS A 135 11.58 -2.98 -10.14
CA LYS A 135 10.60 -4.07 -10.03
C LYS A 135 9.19 -3.53 -10.12
N PHE A 136 8.28 -4.35 -10.61
CA PHE A 136 6.86 -4.08 -10.61
C PHE A 136 6.12 -5.23 -9.92
N ARG A 137 5.03 -4.91 -9.22
CA ARG A 137 4.05 -5.89 -8.77
C ARG A 137 2.64 -5.31 -8.86
N ILE A 138 1.63 -6.18 -8.99
CA ILE A 138 0.24 -5.78 -8.76
C ILE A 138 0.06 -5.56 -7.25
N ALA A 139 -0.26 -4.33 -6.87
CA ALA A 139 -0.44 -3.92 -5.48
C ALA A 139 -1.88 -4.16 -5.00
N LYS A 140 -2.87 -3.94 -5.88
CA LYS A 140 -4.28 -4.13 -5.57
C LYS A 140 -5.01 -4.81 -6.73
N LYS A 141 -5.77 -5.86 -6.39
CA LYS A 141 -6.72 -6.53 -7.28
C LYS A 141 -7.92 -7.02 -6.49
N SER A 142 -9.06 -7.09 -7.15
CA SER A 142 -10.32 -7.58 -6.59
C SER A 142 -11.05 -8.46 -7.60
N PRO A 143 -12.02 -9.29 -7.18
CA PRO A 143 -12.91 -9.96 -8.12
C PRO A 143 -13.60 -8.93 -9.02
N ASN A 144 -13.66 -9.18 -10.33
CA ASN A 144 -14.32 -8.28 -11.26
C ASN A 144 -15.85 -8.41 -11.13
N PRO A 145 -16.57 -7.38 -10.65
CA PRO A 145 -18.00 -7.47 -10.40
C PRO A 145 -18.84 -7.58 -11.69
N GLU A 146 -18.31 -7.13 -12.83
CA GLU A 146 -19.02 -7.15 -14.12
C GLU A 146 -19.02 -8.54 -14.78
N CYS A 147 -18.23 -9.47 -14.25
CA CYS A 147 -18.09 -10.80 -14.82
C CYS A 147 -19.02 -11.78 -14.10
N HIS A 148 -20.23 -11.93 -14.62
CA HIS A 148 -21.25 -12.84 -14.09
C HIS A 148 -21.03 -14.33 -14.46
N GLN A 149 -19.83 -14.72 -14.94
CA GLN A 149 -19.56 -16.05 -15.48
C GLN A 149 -18.86 -16.98 -14.46
N ASN A 150 -18.96 -18.30 -14.74
CA ASN A 150 -18.49 -19.42 -13.90
C ASN A 150 -16.98 -19.44 -13.56
N ALA A 151 -16.17 -18.53 -14.11
CA ALA A 151 -14.74 -18.44 -13.83
C ALA A 151 -14.39 -17.09 -13.17
N PRO A 152 -13.69 -17.09 -12.01
CA PRO A 152 -13.33 -15.87 -11.32
C PRO A 152 -12.40 -15.03 -12.19
N SER A 153 -12.88 -13.84 -12.57
CA SER A 153 -12.10 -12.84 -13.30
C SER A 153 -11.66 -11.74 -12.35
N TRP A 154 -10.54 -11.09 -12.65
CA TRP A 154 -9.91 -10.12 -11.74
C TRP A 154 -9.96 -8.71 -12.31
N PHE A 155 -10.38 -7.76 -11.48
CA PHE A 155 -10.15 -6.34 -11.66
C PHE A 155 -8.76 -6.01 -11.10
N LEU A 156 -7.86 -5.55 -11.98
CA LEU A 156 -6.52 -5.13 -11.58
C LEU A 156 -6.53 -3.62 -11.41
N GLU A 157 -6.51 -3.19 -10.16
CA GLU A 157 -6.73 -1.79 -9.79
C GLU A 157 -5.43 -0.99 -9.85
N GLN A 158 -4.37 -1.51 -9.22
CA GLN A 158 -3.16 -0.71 -8.99
C GLN A 158 -1.90 -1.56 -9.05
N GLY A 159 -0.88 -1.03 -9.71
CA GLY A 159 0.49 -1.54 -9.71
C GLY A 159 1.39 -0.71 -8.80
N GLU A 160 2.42 -1.32 -8.23
CA GLU A 160 3.52 -0.62 -7.56
C GLU A 160 4.80 -0.84 -8.36
N VAL A 161 5.47 0.27 -8.68
CA VAL A 161 6.81 0.31 -9.24
C VAL A 161 7.78 0.66 -8.11
N PHE A 162 8.82 -0.16 -7.97
CA PHE A 162 9.98 0.13 -7.15
C PHE A 162 11.18 0.40 -8.05
N THR A 163 11.83 1.53 -7.85
CA THR A 163 13.10 1.92 -8.48
C THR A 163 14.10 2.23 -7.37
N PRO A 164 15.32 1.68 -7.38
CA PRO A 164 16.27 1.90 -6.29
C PRO A 164 16.80 3.34 -6.25
N ASN A 165 16.94 4.01 -7.39
CA ASN A 165 17.55 5.34 -7.49
C ASN A 165 16.61 6.41 -8.08
N GLY A 166 15.34 6.07 -8.28
CA GLY A 166 14.38 6.99 -8.88
C GLY A 166 14.31 6.92 -10.41
N GLU A 167 14.86 5.86 -11.02
CA GLU A 167 14.97 5.72 -12.47
C GLU A 167 13.63 5.89 -13.20
N ALA A 168 13.69 6.36 -14.44
CA ALA A 168 12.57 6.22 -15.36
C ALA A 168 12.52 4.79 -15.89
N VAL A 169 11.34 4.19 -15.87
CA VAL A 169 11.13 2.81 -16.31
C VAL A 169 9.92 2.68 -17.22
N GLU A 170 10.05 1.79 -18.20
CA GLU A 170 8.92 1.21 -18.91
C GLU A 170 8.59 -0.16 -18.31
N VAL A 171 7.33 -0.37 -17.97
CA VAL A 171 6.77 -1.62 -17.50
C VAL A 171 5.91 -2.22 -18.61
N THR A 172 6.32 -3.38 -19.12
CA THR A 172 5.44 -4.24 -19.93
C THR A 172 4.78 -5.27 -19.03
N LEU A 173 3.47 -5.17 -18.85
CA LEU A 173 2.63 -6.09 -18.09
C LEU A 173 1.97 -7.09 -19.04
N PHE A 174 2.32 -8.36 -18.90
CA PHE A 174 1.69 -9.48 -19.62
C PHE A 174 0.62 -10.10 -18.72
N LEU A 175 -0.62 -10.16 -19.18
CA LEU A 175 -1.77 -10.68 -18.46
C LEU A 175 -2.29 -11.92 -19.17
N GLN A 176 -2.48 -13.01 -18.41
CA GLN A 176 -2.98 -14.26 -18.97
C GLN A 176 -4.51 -14.28 -18.97
N ARG A 177 -5.07 -14.72 -20.09
CA ARG A 177 -6.49 -15.03 -20.24
C ARG A 177 -6.82 -16.44 -19.77
N HIS A 178 -8.11 -16.74 -19.56
CA HIS A 178 -8.60 -18.08 -19.19
C HIS A 178 -8.28 -19.14 -20.25
N ASP A 179 -8.24 -18.76 -21.53
CA ASP A 179 -7.83 -19.64 -22.64
C ASP A 179 -6.31 -19.90 -22.71
N GLY A 180 -5.53 -19.34 -21.79
CA GLY A 180 -4.09 -19.49 -21.71
C GLY A 180 -3.28 -18.48 -22.56
N THR A 181 -3.93 -17.71 -23.43
CA THR A 181 -3.29 -16.67 -24.24
C THR A 181 -2.89 -15.46 -23.40
N TRP A 182 -2.00 -14.61 -23.94
CA TRP A 182 -1.46 -13.45 -23.24
C TRP A 182 -1.79 -12.15 -23.97
N ARG A 183 -2.18 -11.13 -23.21
CA ARG A 183 -2.25 -9.74 -23.68
C ARG A 183 -1.22 -8.88 -22.95
N LYS A 184 -0.76 -7.81 -23.59
CA LYS A 184 0.22 -6.88 -23.01
C LYS A 184 -0.37 -5.50 -22.77
N LYS A 185 0.14 -4.81 -21.76
CA LYS A 185 -0.06 -3.39 -21.48
C LYS A 185 1.29 -2.75 -21.14
N HIS A 186 1.47 -1.51 -21.56
CA HIS A 186 2.69 -0.75 -21.32
C HIS A 186 2.37 0.41 -20.39
N TYR A 187 3.27 0.68 -19.45
CA TYR A 187 3.22 1.82 -18.54
C TYR A 187 4.59 2.44 -18.45
N SER A 188 4.67 3.75 -18.35
CA SER A 188 5.89 4.46 -18.02
C SER A 188 5.75 5.03 -16.61
N GLN A 189 6.81 4.93 -15.82
CA GLN A 189 6.86 5.48 -14.47
C GLN A 189 8.24 6.07 -14.23
N ILE A 190 8.29 7.24 -13.62
CA ILE A 190 9.54 7.84 -13.16
C ILE A 190 9.56 7.71 -11.65
N GLY A 191 10.65 7.16 -11.13
CA GLY A 191 10.79 6.86 -9.72
C GLY A 191 9.89 5.73 -9.21
N SER A 192 9.87 5.57 -7.89
CA SER A 192 8.98 4.62 -7.23
C SER A 192 7.60 5.21 -7.03
N GLY A 193 6.56 4.38 -7.13
CA GLY A 193 5.21 4.87 -6.94
C GLY A 193 4.16 3.87 -7.36
N PHE A 194 2.92 4.34 -7.38
CA PHE A 194 1.78 3.56 -7.82
C PHE A 194 1.37 3.98 -9.22
N VAL A 195 1.03 2.99 -10.04
CA VAL A 195 0.47 3.17 -11.38
C VAL A 195 -0.98 2.71 -11.34
N ASP A 196 -1.89 3.56 -11.80
CA ASP A 196 -3.29 3.16 -12.01
C ASP A 196 -3.37 2.20 -13.20
N LEU A 197 -3.82 0.97 -12.94
CA LEU A 197 -3.95 -0.04 -13.97
C LEU A 197 -5.34 0.00 -14.58
N ASN A 198 -6.37 0.14 -13.73
CA ASN A 198 -7.78 0.14 -14.10
C ASN A 198 -8.15 -0.89 -15.19
N ILE A 199 -7.67 -2.13 -15.05
CA ILE A 199 -7.87 -3.19 -16.06
C ILE A 199 -9.03 -4.08 -15.65
N GLN A 200 -10.14 -3.93 -16.35
CA GLN A 200 -11.31 -4.80 -16.25
C GLN A 200 -11.45 -5.60 -17.55
N ASP A 201 -11.45 -6.92 -17.45
CA ASP A 201 -11.66 -7.83 -18.58
C ASP A 201 -12.06 -9.22 -18.05
N CYS A 202 -13.24 -9.69 -18.45
CA CYS A 202 -13.78 -11.00 -18.02
C CYS A 202 -13.05 -12.21 -18.59
N THR A 203 -12.07 -11.99 -19.47
CA THR A 203 -11.20 -13.05 -19.96
C THR A 203 -9.99 -13.28 -19.06
N LEU A 204 -9.69 -12.41 -18.09
CA LEU A 204 -8.44 -12.47 -17.30
C LEU A 204 -8.52 -13.41 -16.10
N ASN A 205 -7.53 -14.31 -16.00
CA ASN A 205 -7.44 -15.27 -14.88
C ASN A 205 -6.62 -14.76 -13.69
N GLY A 206 -6.03 -13.56 -13.79
CA GLY A 206 -5.25 -12.91 -12.73
C GLY A 206 -3.78 -13.33 -12.62
N LYS A 207 -3.29 -14.25 -13.47
CA LYS A 207 -1.86 -14.53 -13.63
C LYS A 207 -1.22 -13.45 -14.50
N TYR A 208 0.00 -13.05 -14.13
CA TYR A 208 0.73 -12.02 -14.85
C TYR A 208 2.24 -12.27 -14.85
N ARG A 209 2.91 -11.64 -15.80
CA ARG A 209 4.38 -11.51 -15.87
C ARG A 209 4.71 -10.07 -16.19
N THR A 210 5.90 -9.63 -15.83
CA THR A 210 6.35 -8.27 -16.10
C THR A 210 7.76 -8.24 -16.64
N LEU A 211 7.99 -7.32 -17.56
CA LEU A 211 9.31 -6.82 -17.93
C LEU A 211 9.39 -5.36 -17.47
N VAL A 212 10.47 -5.01 -16.78
CA VAL A 212 10.74 -3.63 -16.34
C VAL A 212 12.08 -3.22 -16.93
N GLN A 213 12.08 -2.16 -17.72
CA GLN A 213 13.26 -1.65 -18.43
C GLN A 213 13.51 -0.22 -18.00
N ILE A 214 14.76 0.10 -17.69
CA ILE A 214 15.17 1.49 -17.46
C ILE A 214 15.18 2.19 -18.82
N ILE A 215 14.58 3.37 -18.89
CA ILE A 215 14.58 4.24 -20.06
C ILE A 215 15.36 5.52 -19.74
N SER A 216 16.07 6.05 -20.73
CA SER A 216 16.66 7.39 -20.63
C SER A 216 15.56 8.41 -20.92
N LEU A 217 15.49 9.45 -20.09
CA LEU A 217 14.62 10.60 -20.27
C LEU A 217 15.25 11.62 -21.20
#